data_AF-A0A6P8HT00-F1
#
_entry.id   AF-A0A6P8HT00-F1
#
_cell.length_a   1.000
_cell.length_b   1.000
_cell.length_c   1.000
_cell.angle_alpha   90.00
_cell.angle_beta   90.00
_cell.angle_gamma   90.00
#
_symmetry.space_group_name_H-M   'P 1'
#
loop_
_entity.id
_entity.type
_entity.pdbx_description
1 polymer ?
#
loop_
_entity_poly.entity_id
_entity_poly.type
_entity_poly.pdbx_seq_one_letter_code
_entity_poly.pdbx_strand_id
1 'polypeptide(L)'
;MNLPTSCFTFFAIFQFFVIISSGAQEIKIKLNSSVLLRDKERGVGFAAFKKHEHSYLIVTPICAVFVNNVKECVVLTAMHHSAFSFNFAVHPNVHGLHQCELLDTDLFNNTDKLTTNNSAYNHYSIGSLCAKNPCLNGGSCVALYTSDDYKCNCGSGLEGKNCEKDIDECVSNPCLNNGTCVNLHGSFLCNCTAEYVGNTCEMKDHCSSNPCLNHGTCVNQHGGFSCSCAVEYAGVRCETKVCKPEWTELHGKCYKVFPVAMKWNDAVSTCKAQGSHLTSVTSLEETNFLITLVKNAITDKFVWIGLNDIDQEGKYTWVDGSAFIFSSWMEGQPNDPGATENCVDFGIAGGAWYDFGCHNLERYVCKYIM
;
A
#
# COMPACT_ATOMS: atom_id res chain seq x y z
N MET A 1 -2.20 -44.46 -17.44
CA MET A 1 -3.05 -43.52 -18.19
C MET A 1 -2.42 -42.15 -18.06
N ASN A 2 -2.37 -41.38 -19.16
CA ASN A 2 -1.45 -40.25 -19.28
C ASN A 2 -2.04 -38.94 -18.72
N LEU A 3 -1.17 -38.15 -18.10
CA LEU A 3 -1.36 -36.72 -17.81
C LEU A 3 -0.28 -35.95 -18.58
N PRO A 4 -0.63 -34.90 -19.35
CA PRO A 4 0.34 -33.93 -19.84
C PRO A 4 0.29 -32.61 -19.06
N THR A 5 1.48 -32.05 -18.90
CA THR A 5 1.86 -30.68 -18.53
C THR A 5 0.98 -29.59 -19.19
N SER A 6 0.59 -28.49 -18.53
CA SER A 6 1.37 -27.28 -18.19
C SER A 6 0.40 -26.19 -17.64
N CYS A 7 0.72 -24.91 -17.28
CA CYS A 7 1.90 -24.06 -17.44
C CYS A 7 2.00 -22.95 -16.33
N PHE A 8 2.78 -21.88 -16.55
CA PHE A 8 3.09 -20.75 -15.66
C PHE A 8 2.01 -19.64 -15.55
N THR A 9 1.86 -18.98 -14.38
CA THR A 9 2.41 -17.62 -14.08
C THR A 9 2.07 -17.11 -12.66
N PHE A 10 2.91 -16.20 -12.13
CA PHE A 10 2.79 -15.55 -10.82
C PHE A 10 1.73 -14.43 -10.78
N PHE A 11 1.08 -14.20 -9.63
CA PHE A 11 1.15 -12.94 -8.85
C PHE A 11 0.33 -13.05 -7.55
N ALA A 12 0.83 -12.45 -6.46
CA ALA A 12 0.19 -12.47 -5.14
C ALA A 12 -0.48 -11.13 -4.81
N ILE A 13 -1.72 -11.14 -4.28
CA ILE A 13 -2.36 -9.98 -3.64
C ILE A 13 -3.18 -10.45 -2.41
N PHE A 14 -2.78 -9.94 -1.24
CA PHE A 14 -3.48 -9.83 0.06
C PHE A 14 -4.80 -10.62 0.30
N GLN A 15 -4.73 -11.65 1.16
CA GLN A 15 -5.87 -12.07 1.97
C GLN A 15 -5.88 -11.32 3.32
N PHE A 16 -6.93 -10.52 3.57
CA PHE A 16 -7.30 -10.14 4.93
C PHE A 16 -8.24 -11.22 5.52
N PHE A 17 -7.77 -11.96 6.51
CA PHE A 17 -8.64 -12.76 7.37
C PHE A 17 -9.27 -11.86 8.44
N VAL A 18 -10.60 -11.76 8.46
CA VAL A 18 -11.34 -11.25 9.63
C VAL A 18 -11.86 -12.46 10.40
N ILE A 19 -11.20 -12.76 11.52
CA ILE A 19 -11.69 -13.75 12.48
C ILE A 19 -12.73 -13.05 13.37
N ILE A 20 -14.00 -13.45 13.28
CA ILE A 20 -15.00 -13.09 14.30
C ILE A 20 -15.15 -14.27 15.24
N SER A 21 -14.72 -14.07 16.49
CA SER A 21 -14.88 -15.05 17.56
C SER A 21 -16.30 -15.07 18.12
N SER A 22 -16.80 -16.27 18.39
CA SER A 22 -17.75 -16.63 19.46
C SER A 22 -19.03 -15.80 19.66
N GLY A 23 -20.18 -16.46 19.43
CA GLY A 23 -21.29 -16.39 20.38
C GLY A 23 -22.33 -15.28 20.21
N ALA A 24 -23.04 -15.24 19.08
CA ALA A 24 -24.35 -14.58 18.98
C ALA A 24 -25.32 -15.44 18.15
N GLN A 25 -26.61 -15.41 18.51
CA GLN A 25 -27.65 -16.26 17.93
C GLN A 25 -27.93 -15.94 16.44
N GLU A 26 -28.37 -16.94 15.67
CA GLU A 26 -28.96 -16.71 14.34
C GLU A 26 -30.19 -15.78 14.44
N ILE A 27 -30.05 -14.52 14.02
CA ILE A 27 -31.21 -13.65 13.80
C ILE A 27 -31.83 -13.99 12.45
N LYS A 28 -32.78 -14.93 12.44
CA LYS A 28 -33.59 -15.26 11.25
C LYS A 28 -34.64 -14.19 10.96
N ILE A 29 -34.23 -13.12 10.28
CA ILE A 29 -35.15 -12.08 9.80
C ILE A 29 -35.88 -12.59 8.55
N LYS A 30 -37.20 -12.82 8.67
CA LYS A 30 -38.06 -13.21 7.54
C LYS A 30 -38.64 -11.96 6.88
N LEU A 31 -38.04 -11.54 5.77
CA LEU A 31 -38.47 -10.37 4.99
C LEU A 31 -39.38 -10.79 3.81
N ASN A 32 -40.53 -10.11 3.68
CA ASN A 32 -41.47 -10.31 2.57
C ASN A 32 -41.23 -9.35 1.38
N SER A 33 -40.30 -8.40 1.52
CA SER A 33 -39.91 -7.42 0.49
C SER A 33 -38.49 -6.87 0.77
N SER A 34 -37.93 -6.11 -0.18
CA SER A 34 -36.61 -5.49 -0.04
C SER A 34 -36.58 -4.46 1.10
N VAL A 35 -35.55 -4.51 1.96
CA VAL A 35 -35.37 -3.58 3.08
C VAL A 35 -33.99 -2.94 3.02
N LEU A 36 -33.95 -1.62 3.19
CA LEU A 36 -32.75 -0.85 3.46
C LEU A 36 -32.59 -0.67 4.98
N LEU A 37 -31.43 -1.02 5.51
CA LEU A 37 -31.06 -0.77 6.91
C LEU A 37 -29.89 0.21 6.97
N ARG A 38 -29.90 1.11 7.97
CA ARG A 38 -28.89 2.14 8.17
C ARG A 38 -28.40 2.15 9.61
N ASP A 39 -27.08 2.13 9.78
CA ASP A 39 -26.42 2.37 11.06
C ASP A 39 -26.44 3.88 11.37
N LYS A 40 -26.91 4.27 12.55
CA LYS A 40 -27.05 5.69 12.95
C LYS A 40 -25.75 6.38 13.34
N GLU A 41 -24.70 5.65 13.72
CA GLU A 41 -23.43 6.25 14.15
C GLU A 41 -22.41 6.34 13.01
N ARG A 42 -22.46 5.41 12.05
CA ARG A 42 -21.48 5.33 10.94
C ARG A 42 -22.02 5.74 9.57
N GLY A 43 -23.33 5.95 9.44
CA GLY A 43 -23.95 6.55 8.26
C GLY A 43 -24.04 5.67 7.01
N VAL A 44 -23.54 4.42 7.06
CA VAL A 44 -23.59 3.45 5.95
C VAL A 44 -24.99 2.83 5.86
N GLY A 45 -25.49 2.68 4.63
CA GLY A 45 -26.73 1.96 4.32
C GLY A 45 -26.46 0.68 3.52
N PHE A 46 -27.25 -0.36 3.77
CA PHE A 46 -27.12 -1.67 3.12
C PHE A 46 -28.39 -2.02 2.35
N ALA A 47 -28.25 -2.59 1.15
CA ALA A 47 -29.33 -3.18 0.38
C ALA A 47 -29.11 -4.70 0.25
N ALA A 48 -30.08 -5.49 0.70
CA ALA A 48 -30.10 -6.94 0.53
C ALA A 48 -31.13 -7.32 -0.54
N PHE A 49 -30.72 -8.13 -1.52
CA PHE A 49 -31.59 -8.59 -2.60
C PHE A 49 -31.88 -10.09 -2.45
N LYS A 50 -33.16 -10.46 -2.56
CA LYS A 50 -33.58 -11.86 -2.66
C LYS A 50 -33.49 -12.32 -4.12
N LYS A 51 -32.62 -13.29 -4.41
CA LYS A 51 -32.78 -14.17 -5.59
C LYS A 51 -33.49 -15.46 -5.14
N HIS A 52 -33.93 -16.30 -6.08
CA HIS A 52 -34.73 -17.50 -5.79
C HIS A 52 -34.11 -18.43 -4.74
N GLU A 53 -34.97 -19.25 -4.14
CA GLU A 53 -34.76 -19.96 -2.87
C GLU A 53 -33.36 -20.58 -2.70
N HIS A 54 -32.76 -20.32 -1.54
CA HIS A 54 -31.44 -20.80 -1.09
C HIS A 54 -30.18 -20.12 -1.65
N SER A 55 -30.21 -18.81 -1.93
CA SER A 55 -28.97 -18.02 -2.14
C SER A 55 -29.08 -16.60 -1.60
N TYR A 56 -28.09 -16.16 -0.83
CA TYR A 56 -27.95 -14.78 -0.32
C TYR A 56 -26.71 -14.13 -0.92
N LEU A 57 -26.84 -12.90 -1.43
CA LEU A 57 -25.71 -12.08 -1.89
C LEU A 57 -25.31 -11.12 -0.77
N ILE A 58 -24.10 -11.26 -0.23
CA ILE A 58 -23.52 -10.32 0.74
C ILE A 58 -22.52 -9.44 -0.02
N VAL A 59 -22.82 -8.15 -0.13
CA VAL A 59 -21.91 -7.15 -0.70
C VAL A 59 -21.24 -6.40 0.45
N THR A 60 -19.92 -6.51 0.57
CA THR A 60 -19.11 -5.73 1.51
C THR A 60 -18.25 -4.72 0.73
N PRO A 61 -18.31 -3.41 1.03
CA PRO A 61 -17.41 -2.44 0.42
C PRO A 61 -16.03 -2.49 1.12
N ILE A 62 -14.97 -2.62 0.33
CA ILE A 62 -13.60 -2.29 0.75
C ILE A 62 -13.31 -0.87 0.26
N CYS A 63 -13.09 0.07 1.16
CA CYS A 63 -12.74 1.44 0.81
C CYS A 63 -11.22 1.63 0.73
N ALA A 64 -10.66 1.79 -0.48
CA ALA A 64 -9.36 2.44 -0.68
C ALA A 64 -9.16 2.85 -2.15
N VAL A 65 -9.05 4.16 -2.41
CA VAL A 65 -7.88 4.87 -3.00
C VAL A 65 -8.32 6.34 -3.21
N PHE A 66 -7.46 7.30 -2.88
CA PHE A 66 -7.70 8.72 -3.15
C PHE A 66 -7.16 9.10 -4.54
N VAL A 67 -7.99 9.75 -5.35
CA VAL A 67 -7.54 10.54 -6.51
C VAL A 67 -8.31 11.87 -6.51
N ASN A 68 -7.59 12.98 -6.52
CA ASN A 68 -8.09 14.35 -6.78
C ASN A 68 -9.30 14.83 -5.93
N ASN A 69 -9.39 14.44 -4.66
CA ASN A 69 -10.35 14.97 -3.66
C ASN A 69 -11.86 14.88 -4.00
N VAL A 70 -12.26 14.08 -4.99
CA VAL A 70 -13.67 13.76 -5.27
C VAL A 70 -14.00 12.37 -4.71
N LYS A 71 -15.15 12.24 -4.03
CA LYS A 71 -15.63 10.94 -3.53
C LYS A 71 -16.33 10.16 -4.65
N GLU A 72 -15.60 9.27 -5.31
CA GLU A 72 -16.20 8.26 -6.18
C GLU A 72 -16.27 6.89 -5.48
N CYS A 73 -17.44 6.25 -5.57
CA CYS A 73 -17.66 4.90 -5.05
C CYS A 73 -17.59 3.88 -6.19
N VAL A 74 -16.51 3.11 -6.29
CA VAL A 74 -16.41 1.99 -7.23
C VAL A 74 -16.99 0.73 -6.58
N VAL A 75 -18.03 0.15 -7.18
CA VAL A 75 -18.60 -1.13 -6.75
C VAL A 75 -17.91 -2.25 -7.51
N LEU A 76 -17.03 -3.01 -6.84
CA LEU A 76 -16.45 -4.24 -7.38
C LEU A 76 -17.38 -5.43 -7.10
N THR A 77 -17.95 -6.02 -8.15
CA THR A 77 -18.68 -7.28 -8.08
C THR A 77 -17.77 -8.46 -8.39
N ALA A 78 -17.49 -9.30 -7.41
CA ALA A 78 -16.91 -10.62 -7.64
C ALA A 78 -18.03 -11.65 -7.86
N MET A 79 -18.06 -12.29 -9.03
CA MET A 79 -18.87 -13.48 -9.29
C MET A 79 -17.96 -14.65 -9.64
N HIS A 80 -18.19 -15.80 -9.01
CA HIS A 80 -17.42 -17.01 -9.26
C HIS A 80 -18.22 -17.98 -10.14
N HIS A 81 -18.10 -17.87 -11.48
CA HIS A 81 -17.87 -19.00 -12.40
C HIS A 81 -17.99 -18.61 -13.90
N SER A 82 -16.99 -19.05 -14.67
CA SER A 82 -17.01 -19.36 -16.12
C SER A 82 -17.60 -18.36 -17.14
N ALA A 83 -16.67 -17.77 -17.90
CA ALA A 83 -16.72 -17.49 -19.35
C ALA A 83 -17.50 -16.26 -19.91
N PHE A 84 -16.72 -15.46 -20.65
CA PHE A 84 -17.06 -14.45 -21.68
C PHE A 84 -17.64 -13.06 -21.34
N SER A 85 -16.96 -12.06 -21.92
CA SER A 85 -17.40 -10.72 -22.39
C SER A 85 -17.96 -9.69 -21.40
N PHE A 86 -17.24 -8.57 -21.26
CA PHE A 86 -17.73 -7.34 -20.62
C PHE A 86 -18.43 -6.42 -21.62
N ASN A 87 -19.56 -5.84 -21.22
CA ASN A 87 -20.14 -4.65 -21.85
C ASN A 87 -20.46 -3.63 -20.76
N PHE A 88 -20.00 -2.39 -20.94
CA PHE A 88 -20.29 -1.29 -20.03
C PHE A 88 -21.59 -0.59 -20.47
N ALA A 89 -22.53 -0.40 -19.55
CA ALA A 89 -23.75 0.37 -19.77
C ALA A 89 -23.80 1.53 -18.77
N VAL A 90 -23.78 2.77 -19.29
CA VAL A 90 -24.00 3.98 -18.50
C VAL A 90 -25.46 4.39 -18.71
N HIS A 91 -26.26 4.39 -17.64
CA HIS A 91 -27.64 4.87 -17.69
C HIS A 91 -27.68 6.37 -17.39
N PRO A 92 -28.34 7.22 -18.20
CA PRO A 92 -28.44 8.64 -17.94
C PRO A 92 -29.52 8.98 -16.89
N ASN A 93 -29.40 10.18 -16.33
CA ASN A 93 -30.40 10.92 -15.53
C ASN A 93 -30.72 10.42 -14.11
N VAL A 94 -30.12 11.10 -13.12
CA VAL A 94 -30.72 11.36 -11.80
C VAL A 94 -30.55 12.86 -11.50
N HIS A 95 -31.64 13.55 -11.16
CA HIS A 95 -31.64 14.85 -10.49
C HIS A 95 -32.31 14.70 -9.11
N GLY A 96 -31.92 15.51 -8.13
CA GLY A 96 -32.34 15.40 -6.71
C GLY A 96 -33.83 15.71 -6.45
N LEU A 97 -34.34 15.57 -5.22
CA LEU A 97 -33.92 16.42 -4.09
C LEU A 97 -34.27 15.86 -2.68
N HIS A 98 -34.13 16.71 -1.66
CA HIS A 98 -34.17 16.45 -0.22
C HIS A 98 -35.57 16.19 0.40
N GLN A 99 -35.53 15.72 1.66
CA GLN A 99 -36.62 15.58 2.65
C GLN A 99 -37.64 14.44 2.43
N CYS A 100 -37.95 13.73 3.52
CA CYS A 100 -38.89 12.62 3.53
C CYS A 100 -40.27 13.08 4.03
N GLU A 101 -41.24 13.11 3.14
CA GLU A 101 -42.67 13.08 3.48
C GLU A 101 -43.42 12.31 2.37
N LEU A 102 -44.59 11.75 2.67
CA LEU A 102 -45.41 11.03 1.68
C LEU A 102 -46.24 12.03 0.87
N LEU A 103 -46.20 11.93 -0.46
CA LEU A 103 -47.04 12.71 -1.37
C LEU A 103 -47.67 11.80 -2.43
N ASP A 104 -48.86 12.19 -2.87
CA ASP A 104 -49.74 11.40 -3.75
C ASP A 104 -49.08 10.93 -5.05
N THR A 105 -49.42 9.69 -5.41
CA THR A 105 -49.25 9.18 -6.77
C THR A 105 -50.27 9.82 -7.70
N ASP A 106 -49.95 10.95 -8.33
CA ASP A 106 -50.58 11.39 -9.60
C ASP A 106 -49.86 12.61 -10.21
N LEU A 107 -48.80 12.38 -10.99
CA LEU A 107 -48.29 13.36 -11.99
C LEU A 107 -47.30 12.79 -13.03
N PHE A 108 -47.40 11.49 -13.35
CA PHE A 108 -46.70 10.89 -14.49
C PHE A 108 -47.56 9.82 -15.19
N ASN A 109 -48.78 10.19 -15.58
CA ASN A 109 -49.58 9.49 -16.57
C ASN A 109 -50.70 10.41 -17.11
N ASN A 110 -50.42 11.12 -18.20
CA ASN A 110 -51.39 11.30 -19.28
C ASN A 110 -50.73 11.94 -20.51
N THR A 111 -50.30 11.08 -21.43
CA THR A 111 -50.33 11.40 -22.85
C THR A 111 -51.79 11.44 -23.29
N ASP A 112 -52.46 12.58 -23.14
CA ASP A 112 -53.73 12.78 -23.81
C ASP A 112 -53.97 14.22 -24.30
N LYS A 113 -54.76 14.32 -25.38
CA LYS A 113 -54.90 15.53 -26.18
C LYS A 113 -55.65 16.63 -25.43
N LEU A 114 -55.06 17.82 -25.34
CA LEU A 114 -55.83 19.05 -25.14
C LEU A 114 -55.70 19.95 -26.36
N THR A 115 -56.79 19.97 -27.13
CA THR A 115 -57.02 20.87 -28.26
C THR A 115 -57.23 22.31 -27.81
N THR A 116 -57.05 23.23 -28.76
CA THR A 116 -57.18 24.70 -28.62
C THR A 116 -58.46 25.21 -27.95
N ASN A 117 -58.33 26.40 -27.33
CA ASN A 117 -59.37 27.36 -26.92
C ASN A 117 -59.87 27.31 -25.46
N ASN A 118 -59.21 28.03 -24.54
CA ASN A 118 -59.68 29.38 -24.19
C ASN A 118 -58.68 30.19 -23.34
N SER A 119 -58.86 31.51 -23.39
CA SER A 119 -58.02 32.56 -22.78
C SER A 119 -57.94 32.53 -21.24
N ALA A 120 -56.94 33.27 -20.72
CA ALA A 120 -56.82 33.77 -19.34
C ALA A 120 -56.16 32.86 -18.27
N TYR A 121 -54.99 32.30 -18.59
CA TYR A 121 -53.88 32.35 -17.64
C TYR A 121 -52.67 33.00 -18.29
N ASN A 122 -52.36 34.23 -17.89
CA ASN A 122 -51.04 34.82 -18.15
C ASN A 122 -50.02 34.09 -17.27
N HIS A 123 -49.57 32.93 -17.74
CA HIS A 123 -48.35 32.34 -17.22
C HIS A 123 -47.20 33.25 -17.68
N TYR A 124 -46.91 34.28 -16.88
CA TYR A 124 -45.75 35.15 -17.08
C TYR A 124 -44.55 34.23 -17.25
N SER A 125 -43.91 34.31 -18.42
CA SER A 125 -42.73 33.53 -18.71
C SER A 125 -41.60 34.13 -17.92
N ILE A 126 -41.52 33.75 -16.64
CA ILE A 126 -40.35 33.94 -15.80
C ILE A 126 -39.28 33.06 -16.44
N GLY A 127 -38.60 33.61 -17.44
CA GLY A 127 -37.36 33.06 -17.94
C GLY A 127 -36.39 33.08 -16.78
N SER A 128 -36.29 31.93 -16.08
CA SER A 128 -35.44 31.74 -14.91
C SER A 128 -34.11 32.43 -15.17
N LEU A 129 -33.77 33.44 -14.36
CA LEU A 129 -32.61 34.28 -14.63
C LEU A 129 -31.31 33.45 -14.62
N CYS A 130 -31.33 32.33 -13.89
CA CYS A 130 -30.29 31.30 -13.91
C CYS A 130 -30.16 30.54 -15.23
N ALA A 131 -31.20 30.46 -16.08
CA ALA A 131 -31.12 29.82 -17.40
C ALA A 131 -30.20 30.56 -18.38
N LYS A 132 -29.81 31.81 -18.06
CA LYS A 132 -28.77 32.56 -18.78
C LYS A 132 -27.34 32.29 -18.26
N ASN A 133 -27.19 31.41 -17.26
CA ASN A 133 -25.94 31.12 -16.54
C ASN A 133 -25.18 32.41 -16.13
N PRO A 134 -25.80 33.33 -15.36
CA PRO A 134 -25.21 34.63 -15.04
C PRO A 134 -24.02 34.55 -14.08
N CYS A 135 -23.88 33.45 -13.33
CA CYS A 135 -22.79 33.25 -12.39
C CYS A 135 -21.52 32.77 -13.11
N LEU A 136 -20.44 33.52 -12.93
CA LEU A 136 -19.12 33.25 -13.47
C LEU A 136 -18.31 32.34 -12.53
N ASN A 137 -17.13 31.90 -12.99
CA ASN A 137 -16.11 31.25 -12.17
C ASN A 137 -16.60 30.03 -11.35
N GLY A 138 -17.59 29.29 -11.87
CA GLY A 138 -18.17 28.11 -11.19
C GLY A 138 -19.18 28.43 -10.08
N GLY A 139 -19.58 29.70 -9.91
CA GLY A 139 -20.63 30.09 -8.97
C GLY A 139 -21.97 29.42 -9.27
N SER A 140 -22.68 28.97 -8.22
CA SER A 140 -23.98 28.30 -8.35
C SER A 140 -25.14 29.29 -8.32
N CYS A 141 -25.98 29.31 -9.34
CA CYS A 141 -27.12 30.22 -9.45
C CYS A 141 -28.36 29.72 -8.69
N VAL A 142 -29.01 30.62 -7.95
CA VAL A 142 -30.30 30.39 -7.28
C VAL A 142 -31.27 31.50 -7.66
N ALA A 143 -32.45 31.15 -8.19
CA ALA A 143 -33.49 32.11 -8.53
C ALA A 143 -34.25 32.57 -7.26
N LEU A 144 -34.58 33.87 -7.18
CA LEU A 144 -35.32 34.45 -6.06
C LEU A 144 -36.79 34.66 -6.45
N TYR A 145 -37.65 33.73 -6.02
CA TYR A 145 -39.06 33.64 -6.42
C TYR A 145 -39.94 34.86 -6.05
N THR A 146 -39.41 35.82 -5.29
CA THR A 146 -40.17 36.96 -4.75
C THR A 146 -39.85 38.30 -5.44
N SER A 147 -38.91 38.37 -6.38
CA SER A 147 -38.36 39.67 -6.81
C SER A 147 -37.87 39.79 -8.27
N ASP A 148 -38.16 38.83 -9.17
CA ASP A 148 -37.57 38.78 -10.53
C ASP A 148 -36.04 38.99 -10.49
N ASP A 149 -35.36 38.35 -9.52
CA ASP A 149 -33.91 38.43 -9.33
C ASP A 149 -33.27 37.04 -9.08
N TYR A 150 -31.95 36.99 -9.02
CA TYR A 150 -31.16 35.80 -8.72
C TYR A 150 -30.02 36.12 -7.76
N LYS A 151 -29.51 35.09 -7.10
CA LYS A 151 -28.29 35.12 -6.30
C LYS A 151 -27.30 34.11 -6.84
N CYS A 152 -26.05 34.52 -7.02
CA CYS A 152 -24.95 33.59 -7.19
C CYS A 152 -24.36 33.24 -5.82
N ASN A 153 -24.21 31.94 -5.56
CA ASN A 153 -23.40 31.42 -4.47
C ASN A 153 -21.99 31.21 -5.01
N CYS A 154 -21.08 32.12 -4.67
CA CYS A 154 -19.69 32.08 -5.12
C CYS A 154 -18.88 31.03 -4.36
N GLY A 155 -17.83 30.51 -5.01
CA GLY A 155 -16.81 29.73 -4.33
C GLY A 155 -16.00 30.61 -3.37
N SER A 156 -15.24 29.97 -2.47
CA SER A 156 -14.25 30.67 -1.65
C SER A 156 -13.30 31.51 -2.52
N GLY A 157 -12.91 32.69 -2.02
CA GLY A 157 -12.03 33.62 -2.73
C GLY A 157 -12.71 34.51 -3.78
N LEU A 158 -14.03 34.39 -4.02
CA LEU A 158 -14.74 35.18 -5.03
C LEU A 158 -15.99 35.88 -4.47
N GLU A 159 -16.24 37.10 -4.96
CA GLU A 159 -17.40 37.92 -4.60
C GLU A 159 -18.02 38.64 -5.83
N GLY A 160 -18.98 39.55 -5.58
CA GLY A 160 -19.76 40.23 -6.61
C GLY A 160 -21.12 39.59 -6.87
N LYS A 161 -21.96 40.22 -7.69
CA LYS A 161 -23.33 39.71 -7.95
C LYS A 161 -23.29 38.39 -8.74
N ASN A 162 -22.27 38.25 -9.59
CA ASN A 162 -22.06 37.17 -10.54
C ASN A 162 -20.79 36.37 -10.24
N CYS A 163 -20.18 36.54 -9.05
CA CYS A 163 -18.85 35.98 -8.74
C CYS A 163 -17.75 36.49 -9.69
N GLU A 164 -17.91 37.72 -10.18
CA GLU A 164 -17.05 38.38 -11.14
C GLU A 164 -15.82 39.05 -10.52
N LYS A 165 -15.80 39.20 -9.19
CA LYS A 165 -14.73 39.87 -8.46
C LYS A 165 -13.92 38.88 -7.65
N ASP A 166 -12.63 39.14 -7.64
CA ASP A 166 -11.65 38.44 -6.83
C ASP A 166 -11.57 39.06 -5.42
N ILE A 167 -11.44 38.22 -4.37
CA ILE A 167 -11.22 38.69 -3.01
C ILE A 167 -9.71 38.74 -2.76
N ASP A 168 -9.17 39.92 -2.50
CA ASP A 168 -7.76 40.05 -2.11
C ASP A 168 -7.54 39.53 -0.68
N GLU A 169 -7.21 38.25 -0.54
CA GLU A 169 -7.01 37.64 0.78
C GLU A 169 -5.74 38.15 1.46
N CYS A 170 -4.79 38.71 0.71
CA CYS A 170 -3.55 39.27 1.26
C CYS A 170 -3.78 40.51 2.13
N VAL A 171 -4.92 41.21 1.99
CA VAL A 171 -5.33 42.30 2.90
C VAL A 171 -5.38 41.83 4.36
N SER A 172 -5.68 40.54 4.61
CA SER A 172 -5.71 39.96 5.96
C SER A 172 -4.33 39.62 6.54
N ASN A 173 -3.26 39.74 5.75
CA ASN A 173 -1.90 39.26 6.07
C ASN A 173 -1.86 37.79 6.53
N PRO A 174 -2.34 36.83 5.69
CA PRO A 174 -2.47 35.43 6.09
C PRO A 174 -1.12 34.72 6.25
N CYS A 175 -0.06 35.23 5.63
CA CYS A 175 1.27 34.62 5.66
C CYS A 175 2.03 34.97 6.95
N LEU A 176 2.39 33.94 7.70
CA LEU A 176 3.17 34.03 8.93
C LEU A 176 4.68 34.09 8.64
N ASN A 177 5.49 34.27 9.69
CA ASN A 177 6.95 34.13 9.67
C ASN A 177 7.66 34.90 8.53
N ASN A 178 7.17 36.12 8.28
CA ASN A 178 7.67 37.04 7.26
C ASN A 178 7.57 36.50 5.81
N GLY A 179 6.65 35.57 5.56
CA GLY A 179 6.28 35.14 4.21
C GLY A 179 5.59 36.26 3.42
N THR A 180 5.83 36.33 2.11
CA THR A 180 5.21 37.33 1.23
C THR A 180 3.93 36.78 0.63
N CYS A 181 2.80 37.45 0.87
CA CYS A 181 1.52 37.08 0.26
C CYS A 181 1.43 37.53 -1.19
N VAL A 182 0.93 36.66 -2.06
CA VAL A 182 0.58 36.94 -3.45
C VAL A 182 -0.87 36.56 -3.66
N ASN A 183 -1.70 37.54 -3.99
CA ASN A 183 -3.10 37.32 -4.32
C ASN A 183 -3.22 36.66 -5.70
N LEU A 184 -4.08 35.65 -5.84
CA LEU A 184 -4.37 34.92 -7.07
C LEU A 184 -5.90 34.87 -7.27
N HIS A 185 -6.35 34.54 -8.48
CA HIS A 185 -7.79 34.49 -8.76
C HIS A 185 -8.47 33.37 -7.96
N GLY A 186 -9.28 33.74 -6.96
CA GLY A 186 -10.00 32.85 -6.05
C GLY A 186 -9.15 32.16 -4.98
N SER A 187 -7.93 32.61 -4.73
CA SER A 187 -7.02 32.04 -3.71
C SER A 187 -5.76 32.90 -3.49
N PHE A 188 -4.96 32.60 -2.47
CA PHE A 188 -3.66 33.24 -2.27
C PHE A 188 -2.52 32.21 -2.22
N LEU A 189 -1.30 32.69 -2.46
CA LEU A 189 -0.06 31.96 -2.25
C LEU A 189 0.84 32.71 -1.26
N CYS A 190 1.31 32.01 -0.23
CA CYS A 190 2.38 32.51 0.62
C CYS A 190 3.75 32.05 0.13
N ASN A 191 4.57 32.99 -0.33
CA ASN A 191 5.98 32.75 -0.62
C ASN A 191 6.76 32.80 0.71
N CYS A 192 7.06 31.62 1.26
CA CYS A 192 7.73 31.49 2.55
C CYS A 192 9.22 31.87 2.49
N THR A 193 9.73 32.30 3.65
CA THR A 193 11.18 32.46 3.87
C THR A 193 11.84 31.08 3.97
N ALA A 194 13.16 30.99 3.72
CA ALA A 194 13.87 29.71 3.58
C ALA A 194 13.87 28.79 4.82
N GLU A 195 13.41 29.28 5.98
CA GLU A 195 13.26 28.49 7.20
C GLU A 195 11.82 28.01 7.45
N TYR A 196 10.85 28.29 6.57
CA TYR A 196 9.43 28.04 6.82
C TYR A 196 8.69 27.43 5.62
N VAL A 197 7.68 26.62 5.92
CA VAL A 197 6.82 25.89 4.97
C VAL A 197 5.38 25.81 5.49
N GLY A 198 4.47 25.36 4.62
CA GLY A 198 3.03 25.32 4.88
C GLY A 198 2.28 26.39 4.07
N ASN A 199 0.95 26.29 4.02
CA ASN A 199 0.14 27.16 3.17
C ASN A 199 0.16 28.62 3.62
N THR A 200 0.43 28.86 4.91
CA THR A 200 0.59 30.19 5.52
C THR A 200 1.98 30.38 6.13
N CYS A 201 2.96 29.57 5.71
CA CYS A 201 4.33 29.57 6.28
C CYS A 201 4.36 29.32 7.80
N GLU A 202 3.40 28.56 8.29
CA GLU A 202 3.11 28.34 9.70
C GLU A 202 4.05 27.35 10.39
N MET A 203 4.74 26.49 9.62
CA MET A 203 5.68 25.48 10.13
C MET A 203 7.12 25.85 9.82
N LYS A 204 8.05 25.56 10.75
CA LYS A 204 9.49 25.62 10.47
C LYS A 204 9.89 24.47 9.56
N ASP A 205 10.77 24.72 8.59
CA ASP A 205 11.38 23.71 7.74
C ASP A 205 12.65 23.15 8.40
N HIS A 206 12.50 21.99 9.04
CA HIS A 206 13.60 21.25 9.64
C HIS A 206 14.42 20.44 8.60
N CYS A 207 13.93 20.30 7.37
CA CYS A 207 14.61 19.61 6.27
C CYS A 207 15.50 20.52 5.42
N SER A 208 15.32 21.85 5.48
CA SER A 208 16.15 22.88 4.84
C SER A 208 17.68 22.64 4.92
N SER A 209 18.15 22.07 6.03
CA SER A 209 19.58 21.76 6.27
C SER A 209 20.06 20.41 5.72
N ASN A 210 19.18 19.64 5.05
CA ASN A 210 19.40 18.25 4.64
C ASN A 210 19.98 17.36 5.77
N PRO A 211 19.26 17.20 6.89
CA PRO A 211 19.80 16.53 8.08
C PRO A 211 20.05 15.03 7.88
N CYS A 212 19.39 14.39 6.92
CA CYS A 212 19.50 12.95 6.64
C CYS A 212 20.77 12.62 5.84
N LEU A 213 21.54 11.66 6.34
CA LEU A 213 22.76 11.14 5.73
C LEU A 213 22.46 9.95 4.81
N ASN A 214 23.48 9.45 4.12
CA ASN A 214 23.45 8.16 3.40
C ASN A 214 22.23 7.98 2.47
N HIS A 215 21.90 9.03 1.72
CA HIS A 215 20.75 9.08 0.79
C HIS A 215 19.37 8.90 1.45
N GLY A 216 19.25 9.16 2.75
CA GLY A 216 17.95 9.21 3.44
C GLY A 216 17.10 10.40 3.02
N THR A 217 15.80 10.18 2.82
CA THR A 217 14.83 11.22 2.46
C THR A 217 14.31 11.93 3.71
N CYS A 218 14.46 13.25 3.78
CA CYS A 218 13.93 14.04 4.88
C CYS A 218 12.43 14.31 4.71
N VAL A 219 11.68 14.15 5.81
CA VAL A 219 10.26 14.51 5.91
C VAL A 219 10.12 15.50 7.07
N ASN A 220 9.61 16.69 6.79
CA ASN A 220 9.36 17.71 7.80
C ASN A 220 8.18 17.27 8.68
N GLN A 221 8.29 17.45 10.00
CA GLN A 221 7.27 17.06 10.97
C GLN A 221 6.93 18.22 11.91
N HIS A 222 5.78 18.14 12.57
CA HIS A 222 5.41 19.14 13.57
C HIS A 222 6.37 19.06 14.77
N GLY A 223 7.27 20.03 14.88
CA GLY A 223 8.30 20.09 15.93
C GLY A 223 9.64 19.42 15.59
N GLY A 224 9.88 18.99 14.35
CA GLY A 224 11.15 18.38 13.97
C GLY A 224 11.19 17.83 12.54
N PHE A 225 12.05 16.84 12.31
CA PHE A 225 12.13 16.08 11.06
C PHE A 225 12.19 14.58 11.36
N SER A 226 11.89 13.77 10.34
CA SER A 226 12.19 12.34 10.32
C SER A 226 12.91 11.97 9.03
N CYS A 227 13.87 11.06 9.11
CA CYS A 227 14.54 10.51 7.93
C CYS A 227 13.96 9.14 7.55
N SER A 228 13.57 8.98 6.29
CA SER A 228 13.32 7.68 5.68
C SER A 228 14.63 7.17 5.08
N CYS A 229 15.23 6.17 5.71
CA CYS A 229 16.57 5.71 5.35
C CYS A 229 16.61 4.83 4.11
N ALA A 230 17.71 4.94 3.36
CA ALA A 230 18.04 3.98 2.31
C ALA A 230 18.25 2.57 2.90
N VAL A 231 18.12 1.56 2.04
CA VAL A 231 18.43 0.16 2.40
C VAL A 231 19.86 0.08 2.96
N GLU A 232 20.05 -0.74 3.99
CA GLU A 232 21.32 -0.87 4.77
C GLU A 232 21.69 0.34 5.65
N TYR A 233 20.77 1.29 5.88
CA TYR A 233 20.97 2.39 6.84
C TYR A 233 19.83 2.55 7.85
N ALA A 234 20.18 2.99 9.06
CA ALA A 234 19.29 3.24 10.19
C ALA A 234 19.82 4.38 11.08
N GLY A 235 19.10 4.72 12.14
CA GLY A 235 19.39 5.87 13.01
C GLY A 235 18.51 7.08 12.68
N VAL A 236 18.55 8.11 13.53
CA VAL A 236 17.66 9.29 13.42
C VAL A 236 17.95 10.08 12.14
N ARG A 237 19.20 10.02 11.68
CA ARG A 237 19.74 10.70 10.50
C ARG A 237 20.27 9.71 9.47
N CYS A 238 19.92 8.42 9.57
CA CYS A 238 20.46 7.34 8.71
C CYS A 238 22.00 7.18 8.80
N GLU A 239 22.57 7.55 9.94
CA GLU A 239 24.00 7.55 10.24
C GLU A 239 24.61 6.16 10.46
N THR A 240 23.79 5.19 10.84
CA THR A 240 24.23 3.83 11.22
C THR A 240 24.07 2.88 10.05
N LYS A 241 25.15 2.22 9.63
CA LYS A 241 25.08 1.12 8.66
C LYS A 241 24.54 -0.14 9.34
N VAL A 242 23.61 -0.82 8.67
CA VAL A 242 22.95 -2.04 9.17
C VAL A 242 22.81 -3.06 8.05
N CYS A 243 22.53 -4.32 8.41
CA CYS A 243 22.26 -5.36 7.43
C CYS A 243 20.98 -5.08 6.60
N LYS A 244 20.90 -5.68 5.41
CA LYS A 244 19.68 -5.76 4.59
C LYS A 244 18.52 -6.33 5.42
N PRO A 245 17.25 -5.99 5.10
CA PRO A 245 16.09 -6.62 5.73
C PRO A 245 16.17 -8.15 5.69
N GLU A 246 15.80 -8.80 6.79
CA GLU A 246 15.88 -10.26 7.02
C GLU A 246 17.32 -10.85 7.09
N TRP A 247 18.36 -10.03 7.23
CA TRP A 247 19.71 -10.47 7.57
C TRP A 247 20.06 -10.10 9.01
N THR A 248 20.74 -11.00 9.72
CA THR A 248 21.13 -10.82 11.13
C THR A 248 22.59 -10.41 11.23
N GLU A 249 22.88 -9.43 12.08
CA GLU A 249 24.21 -8.86 12.29
C GLU A 249 25.02 -9.64 13.34
N LEU A 250 26.32 -9.75 13.10
CA LEU A 250 27.34 -10.08 14.10
C LEU A 250 28.67 -9.41 13.71
N HIS A 251 29.12 -8.43 14.48
CA HIS A 251 30.45 -7.81 14.38
C HIS A 251 30.84 -7.36 12.96
N GLY A 252 29.99 -6.56 12.31
CA GLY A 252 30.19 -6.03 10.96
C GLY A 252 29.83 -7.00 9.84
N LYS A 253 29.34 -8.20 10.17
CA LYS A 253 28.99 -9.26 9.20
C LYS A 253 27.50 -9.54 9.25
N CYS A 254 26.90 -9.77 8.09
CA CYS A 254 25.48 -9.98 7.92
C CYS A 254 25.21 -11.39 7.39
N TYR A 255 24.31 -12.11 8.06
CA TYR A 255 24.03 -13.53 7.80
C TYR A 255 22.56 -13.77 7.50
N LYS A 256 22.26 -14.72 6.61
CA LYS A 256 20.88 -15.16 6.36
C LYS A 256 20.83 -16.65 6.03
N VAL A 257 19.89 -17.34 6.67
CA VAL A 257 19.56 -18.74 6.41
C VAL A 257 18.55 -18.81 5.28
N PHE A 258 18.81 -19.64 4.28
CA PHE A 258 17.92 -19.85 3.14
C PHE A 258 17.18 -21.19 3.30
N PRO A 259 15.84 -21.19 3.39
CA PRO A 259 15.06 -22.37 3.78
C PRO A 259 14.82 -23.38 2.64
N VAL A 260 15.31 -23.10 1.43
CA VAL A 260 15.17 -23.97 0.25
C VAL A 260 16.45 -24.78 0.09
N ALA A 261 16.36 -26.10 0.23
CA ALA A 261 17.51 -26.99 0.07
C ALA A 261 17.95 -27.08 -1.40
N MET A 262 19.27 -27.08 -1.64
CA MET A 262 19.87 -27.19 -2.98
C MET A 262 21.29 -27.75 -2.92
N LYS A 263 21.89 -27.99 -4.09
CA LYS A 263 23.29 -28.45 -4.18
C LYS A 263 24.24 -27.34 -3.76
N TRP A 264 25.43 -27.70 -3.30
CA TRP A 264 26.39 -26.72 -2.79
C TRP A 264 26.76 -25.66 -3.84
N ASN A 265 27.00 -26.06 -5.10
CA ASN A 265 27.28 -25.13 -6.22
C ASN A 265 26.10 -24.18 -6.54
N ASP A 266 24.86 -24.66 -6.39
CA ASP A 266 23.65 -23.84 -6.60
C ASP A 266 23.51 -22.81 -5.45
N ALA A 267 23.86 -23.21 -4.22
CA ALA A 267 23.87 -22.35 -3.04
C ALA A 267 24.96 -21.27 -3.13
N VAL A 268 26.17 -21.61 -3.56
CA VAL A 268 27.25 -20.64 -3.88
C VAL A 268 26.77 -19.62 -4.91
N SER A 269 26.15 -20.08 -5.99
CA SER A 269 25.63 -19.21 -7.06
C SER A 269 24.52 -18.29 -6.55
N THR A 270 23.64 -18.82 -5.69
CA THR A 270 22.53 -18.05 -5.11
C THR A 270 23.02 -16.98 -4.12
N CYS A 271 23.97 -17.30 -3.24
CA CYS A 271 24.58 -16.29 -2.37
C CYS A 271 25.27 -15.19 -3.20
N LYS A 272 26.02 -15.54 -4.25
CA LYS A 272 26.68 -14.57 -5.14
C LYS A 272 25.68 -13.62 -5.79
N ALA A 273 24.51 -14.12 -6.23
CA ALA A 273 23.44 -13.29 -6.79
C ALA A 273 22.83 -12.28 -5.78
N GLN A 274 22.97 -12.51 -4.47
CA GLN A 274 22.53 -11.59 -3.40
C GLN A 274 23.61 -10.56 -3.00
N GLY A 275 24.79 -10.58 -3.65
CA GLY A 275 25.97 -9.81 -3.24
C GLY A 275 26.60 -10.36 -1.95
N SER A 276 26.66 -11.69 -1.83
CA SER A 276 27.13 -12.41 -0.64
C SER A 276 27.84 -13.72 -1.04
N HIS A 277 28.31 -14.50 -0.07
CA HIS A 277 28.91 -15.81 -0.31
C HIS A 277 28.31 -16.85 0.65
N LEU A 278 28.48 -18.15 0.40
CA LEU A 278 28.25 -19.14 1.46
C LEU A 278 29.16 -18.80 2.64
N THR A 279 28.63 -18.89 3.86
CA THR A 279 29.31 -18.34 5.03
C THR A 279 30.65 -19.03 5.29
N SER A 280 31.70 -18.23 5.45
CA SER A 280 32.90 -18.66 6.16
C SER A 280 32.66 -18.70 7.66
N VAL A 281 33.39 -19.57 8.38
CA VAL A 281 33.34 -19.69 9.84
C VAL A 281 34.77 -19.61 10.37
N THR A 282 35.08 -18.50 11.03
CA THR A 282 36.45 -18.05 11.33
C THR A 282 36.73 -17.91 12.82
N SER A 283 35.72 -18.15 13.67
CA SER A 283 35.85 -18.14 15.13
C SER A 283 34.77 -18.98 15.81
N LEU A 284 35.02 -19.35 17.08
CA LEU A 284 34.02 -19.99 17.94
C LEU A 284 32.78 -19.09 18.18
N GLU A 285 32.93 -17.77 18.12
CA GLU A 285 31.82 -16.83 18.19
C GLU A 285 30.90 -16.94 16.97
N GLU A 286 31.46 -16.97 15.75
CA GLU A 286 30.68 -17.22 14.52
C GLU A 286 29.99 -18.59 14.59
N THR A 287 30.65 -19.64 15.09
CA THR A 287 30.03 -20.96 15.33
C THR A 287 28.81 -20.87 16.26
N ASN A 288 28.94 -20.24 17.43
CA ASN A 288 27.84 -20.13 18.41
C ASN A 288 26.67 -19.27 17.89
N PHE A 289 26.99 -18.20 17.16
CA PHE A 289 26.00 -17.38 16.47
C PHE A 289 25.25 -18.19 15.40
N LEU A 290 25.95 -18.92 14.53
CA LEU A 290 25.34 -19.73 13.48
C LEU A 290 24.46 -20.85 14.04
N ILE A 291 24.88 -21.53 15.11
CA ILE A 291 24.03 -22.52 15.83
C ILE A 291 22.70 -21.89 16.21
N THR A 292 22.72 -20.67 16.73
CA THR A 292 21.52 -19.95 17.21
C THR A 292 20.67 -19.46 16.03
N LEU A 293 21.30 -18.86 15.03
CA LEU A 293 20.65 -18.34 13.82
C LEU A 293 19.91 -19.44 13.06
N VAL A 294 20.55 -20.59 12.83
CA VAL A 294 19.97 -21.71 12.09
C VAL A 294 18.83 -22.36 12.89
N LYS A 295 19.00 -22.61 14.20
CA LYS A 295 17.94 -23.15 15.08
C LYS A 295 16.68 -22.29 15.11
N ASN A 296 16.81 -20.97 14.99
CA ASN A 296 15.68 -20.05 14.99
C ASN A 296 15.01 -19.94 13.61
N ALA A 297 15.70 -20.27 12.53
CA ALA A 297 15.21 -20.13 11.17
C ALA A 297 14.61 -21.42 10.58
N ILE A 298 15.19 -22.58 10.89
CA ILE A 298 14.84 -23.88 10.27
C ILE A 298 14.94 -25.03 11.28
N THR A 299 14.26 -26.14 10.97
CA THR A 299 14.24 -27.36 11.82
C THR A 299 15.38 -28.35 11.54
N ASP A 300 16.09 -28.15 10.42
CA ASP A 300 17.08 -29.08 9.91
C ASP A 300 18.39 -29.01 10.69
N LYS A 301 19.11 -30.14 10.74
CA LYS A 301 20.30 -30.28 11.60
C LYS A 301 21.58 -29.79 10.95
N PHE A 302 21.60 -29.66 9.63
CA PHE A 302 22.76 -29.35 8.82
C PHE A 302 22.44 -28.23 7.83
N VAL A 303 23.47 -27.48 7.44
CA VAL A 303 23.42 -26.44 6.41
C VAL A 303 24.75 -26.34 5.68
N TRP A 304 24.74 -26.08 4.37
CA TRP A 304 25.95 -25.77 3.63
C TRP A 304 26.64 -24.50 4.14
N ILE A 305 27.96 -24.60 4.29
CA ILE A 305 28.87 -23.48 4.53
C ILE A 305 29.88 -23.38 3.39
N GLY A 306 30.68 -22.30 3.37
CA GLY A 306 31.53 -21.97 2.22
C GLY A 306 32.84 -22.75 2.09
N LEU A 307 33.08 -23.77 2.93
CA LEU A 307 34.33 -24.54 2.93
C LEU A 307 34.24 -25.66 1.88
N ASN A 308 35.31 -25.83 1.11
CA ASN A 308 35.42 -26.82 0.04
C ASN A 308 36.88 -27.02 -0.36
N ASP A 309 37.20 -28.13 -1.01
CA ASP A 309 38.54 -28.40 -1.58
C ASP A 309 38.48 -28.83 -3.06
N ILE A 310 37.39 -28.47 -3.76
CA ILE A 310 37.11 -28.79 -5.17
C ILE A 310 38.28 -28.47 -6.12
N ASP A 311 39.03 -27.39 -5.84
CA ASP A 311 40.17 -26.97 -6.66
C ASP A 311 41.45 -27.80 -6.41
N GLN A 312 41.60 -28.40 -5.24
CA GLN A 312 42.75 -29.20 -4.84
C GLN A 312 42.40 -30.12 -3.65
N GLU A 313 42.26 -31.41 -3.93
CA GLU A 313 41.95 -32.47 -2.96
C GLU A 313 42.76 -32.37 -1.65
N GLY A 314 42.07 -32.44 -0.51
CA GLY A 314 42.64 -32.31 0.83
C GLY A 314 43.07 -30.89 1.23
N LYS A 315 42.80 -29.86 0.42
CA LYS A 315 43.15 -28.45 0.68
C LYS A 315 41.93 -27.55 0.70
N TYR A 316 41.27 -27.54 1.85
CA TYR A 316 40.08 -26.74 2.10
C TYR A 316 40.33 -25.22 2.03
N THR A 317 39.42 -24.52 1.35
CA THR A 317 39.39 -23.07 1.17
C THR A 317 37.96 -22.54 1.28
N TRP A 318 37.81 -21.26 1.64
CA TRP A 318 36.51 -20.60 1.71
C TRP A 318 36.17 -19.92 0.37
N VAL A 319 34.94 -20.10 -0.13
CA VAL A 319 34.48 -19.46 -1.39
C VAL A 319 34.43 -17.93 -1.37
N ASP A 320 34.54 -17.30 -0.20
CA ASP A 320 34.63 -15.85 -0.01
C ASP A 320 36.08 -15.34 0.08
N GLY A 321 37.07 -16.22 -0.03
CA GLY A 321 38.50 -15.89 0.07
C GLY A 321 39.00 -15.67 1.49
N SER A 322 38.19 -15.93 2.53
CA SER A 322 38.63 -15.83 3.93
C SER A 322 39.80 -16.76 4.23
N ALA A 323 40.65 -16.38 5.19
CA ALA A 323 41.76 -17.22 5.63
C ALA A 323 41.25 -18.44 6.42
N PHE A 324 41.78 -19.63 6.10
CA PHE A 324 41.49 -20.87 6.84
C PHE A 324 42.31 -20.93 8.13
N ILE A 325 41.86 -20.20 9.16
CA ILE A 325 42.54 -20.03 10.45
C ILE A 325 41.81 -20.69 11.64
N PHE A 326 40.65 -21.27 11.39
CA PHE A 326 39.79 -21.90 12.40
C PHE A 326 39.19 -23.16 11.79
N SER A 327 39.05 -24.20 12.60
CA SER A 327 38.40 -25.46 12.23
C SER A 327 37.51 -25.97 13.36
N SER A 328 36.38 -26.57 12.98
CA SER A 328 35.43 -27.18 13.92
C SER A 328 34.96 -28.54 13.39
N TRP A 329 35.86 -29.31 12.77
CA TRP A 329 35.56 -30.66 12.27
C TRP A 329 35.06 -31.58 13.38
N MET A 330 34.11 -32.46 13.07
CA MET A 330 33.75 -33.57 13.96
C MET A 330 34.95 -34.53 14.12
N GLU A 331 35.01 -35.24 15.25
CA GLU A 331 35.98 -36.32 15.43
C GLU A 331 35.85 -37.36 14.30
N GLY A 332 36.95 -37.59 13.58
CA GLY A 332 36.99 -38.45 12.39
C GLY A 332 36.81 -37.74 11.05
N GLN A 333 36.46 -36.44 11.03
CA GLN A 333 36.32 -35.64 9.81
C GLN A 333 37.54 -34.71 9.59
N PRO A 334 37.86 -34.33 8.34
CA PRO A 334 37.27 -34.85 7.11
C PRO A 334 37.67 -36.30 6.85
N ASN A 335 36.73 -37.13 6.39
CA ASN A 335 36.94 -38.56 6.14
C ASN A 335 37.10 -38.91 4.66
N ASP A 336 36.76 -37.99 3.76
CA ASP A 336 36.81 -38.05 2.30
C ASP A 336 36.78 -39.50 1.74
N PRO A 337 35.60 -40.12 1.66
CA PRO A 337 35.46 -41.46 1.08
C PRO A 337 35.71 -41.44 -0.44
N GLY A 338 37.00 -41.51 -0.79
CA GLY A 338 37.48 -41.76 -2.14
C GLY A 338 37.70 -40.53 -3.03
N ALA A 339 38.04 -39.35 -2.47
CA ALA A 339 38.17 -38.09 -3.21
C ALA A 339 36.86 -37.67 -3.89
N THR A 340 35.77 -37.64 -3.11
CA THR A 340 34.43 -37.30 -3.62
C THR A 340 33.57 -36.40 -2.72
N GLU A 341 33.99 -36.12 -1.48
CA GLU A 341 33.21 -35.31 -0.51
C GLU A 341 33.75 -33.89 -0.36
N ASN A 342 33.95 -33.22 -1.50
CA ASN A 342 34.68 -31.96 -1.59
C ASN A 342 33.97 -30.69 -1.04
N CYS A 343 32.81 -30.83 -0.39
CA CYS A 343 31.99 -29.74 0.12
C CYS A 343 31.66 -29.94 1.61
N VAL A 344 31.38 -28.87 2.34
CA VAL A 344 31.26 -28.95 3.81
C VAL A 344 29.92 -28.42 4.32
N ASP A 345 29.27 -29.21 5.16
CA ASP A 345 28.11 -28.82 5.95
C ASP A 345 28.47 -28.46 7.41
N PHE A 346 27.53 -27.79 8.07
CA PHE A 346 27.62 -27.34 9.45
C PHE A 346 26.47 -27.94 10.28
N GLY A 347 26.82 -28.80 11.24
CA GLY A 347 25.89 -29.42 12.18
C GLY A 347 25.56 -28.51 13.36
N ILE A 348 24.29 -28.13 13.52
CA ILE A 348 23.83 -27.24 14.62
C ILE A 348 23.90 -27.89 16.03
N ALA A 349 24.20 -29.18 16.08
CA ALA A 349 24.43 -29.96 17.30
C ALA A 349 25.88 -29.79 17.80
N GLY A 350 26.25 -28.55 18.15
CA GLY A 350 27.59 -28.21 18.66
C GLY A 350 28.46 -27.44 17.66
N GLY A 351 28.02 -27.26 16.41
CA GLY A 351 28.77 -26.52 15.40
C GLY A 351 29.90 -27.33 14.77
N ALA A 352 29.75 -28.66 14.75
CA ALA A 352 30.70 -29.56 14.11
C ALA A 352 30.54 -29.52 12.59
N TRP A 353 31.64 -29.67 11.86
CA TRP A 353 31.67 -29.68 10.39
C TRP A 353 31.86 -31.10 9.87
N TYR A 354 31.24 -31.36 8.72
CA TYR A 354 31.32 -32.63 8.00
C TYR A 354 31.59 -32.30 6.54
N ASP A 355 32.61 -32.94 5.98
CA ASP A 355 32.77 -33.10 4.54
C ASP A 355 31.65 -34.02 4.02
N PHE A 356 31.10 -33.66 2.88
CA PHE A 356 29.92 -34.30 2.31
C PHE A 356 29.82 -34.08 0.80
N GLY A 357 29.25 -35.05 0.09
CA GLY A 357 29.08 -34.97 -1.36
C GLY A 357 28.34 -33.70 -1.81
N CYS A 358 29.00 -32.84 -2.60
CA CYS A 358 28.50 -31.55 -3.12
C CYS A 358 27.14 -31.62 -3.87
N HIS A 359 26.73 -32.82 -4.26
CA HIS A 359 25.50 -33.11 -5.00
C HIS A 359 24.27 -33.31 -4.11
N ASN A 360 24.46 -33.42 -2.79
CA ASN A 360 23.39 -33.51 -1.80
C ASN A 360 22.60 -32.20 -1.68
N LEU A 361 21.38 -32.27 -1.17
CA LEU A 361 20.46 -31.14 -1.08
C LEU A 361 20.36 -30.67 0.37
N GLU A 362 21.12 -29.64 0.73
CA GLU A 362 21.04 -29.00 2.04
C GLU A 362 20.55 -27.55 1.94
N ARG A 363 19.98 -27.06 3.04
CA ARG A 363 19.75 -25.63 3.24
C ARG A 363 21.10 -24.95 3.50
N TYR A 364 21.15 -23.62 3.47
CA TYR A 364 22.44 -22.94 3.46
C TYR A 364 22.39 -21.58 4.15
N VAL A 365 23.57 -21.10 4.55
CA VAL A 365 23.73 -19.78 5.15
C VAL A 365 24.64 -18.93 4.27
N CYS A 366 24.14 -17.79 3.84
CA CYS A 366 24.96 -16.78 3.17
C CYS A 366 25.50 -15.76 4.18
N LYS A 367 26.68 -15.20 3.90
CA LYS A 367 27.33 -14.10 4.64
C LYS A 367 27.80 -13.00 3.69
N TYR A 368 27.71 -11.75 4.13
CA TYR A 368 28.47 -10.63 3.57
C TYR A 368 29.01 -9.72 4.69
N ILE A 369 29.92 -8.81 4.35
CA ILE A 369 30.51 -7.83 5.27
C ILE A 369 29.92 -6.45 4.94
N MET A 370 29.55 -5.67 5.97
CA MET A 370 29.03 -4.30 5.80
C MET A 370 30.10 -3.34 5.27
#